data_AF-A0A971U0H8-F1
#
_entry.id   AF-A0A971U0H8-F1
#
_cell.length_a   1.000
_cell.length_b   1.000
_cell.length_c   1.000
_cell.angle_alpha   90.00
_cell.angle_beta   90.00
_cell.angle_gamma   90.00
#
_symmetry.space_group_name_H-M   'P 1'
#
loop_
_entity.id
_entity.type
_entity.pdbx_description
1 polymer ?
#
loop_
_entity_poly.entity_id
_entity_poly.type
_entity_poly.pdbx_seq_one_letter_code
_entity_poly.pdbx_strand_id
1 'polypeptide(L)' 'MSHEFALETQPSLPVLYVRTRCPVQALGQVAGECWRQIGAYLAELGAAPTSGPYMAYYNADMNDLDVEMGFPVTGPLPDR' A
#
# COMPACT_ATOMS: atom_id res chain seq x y z
N MET A 1 15.42 -3.89 24.65
CA MET A 1 15.65 -3.04 23.46
C MET A 1 15.03 -1.69 23.75
N SER A 2 15.79 -0.60 23.65
CA SER A 2 15.26 0.76 23.71
C SER A 2 14.82 1.16 22.30
N HIS A 3 13.54 1.49 22.12
CA HIS A 3 13.03 2.07 20.88
C HIS A 3 12.94 3.58 21.06
N GLU A 4 13.41 4.35 20.08
CA GLU A 4 13.16 5.78 20.02
C GLU A 4 11.81 6.03 19.34
N PHE A 5 11.02 6.92 19.95
CA PHE A 5 9.74 7.36 19.41
C PHE A 5 9.87 8.85 19.08
N ALA A 6 9.48 9.21 17.86
CA ALA A 6 9.51 10.59 17.38
C ALA A 6 8.16 10.97 16.75
N LEU A 7 7.82 12.25 16.85
CA LEU A 7 6.74 12.84 16.07
C LEU A 7 7.34 13.38 14.78
N GLU A 8 6.87 12.86 13.64
CA GLU A 8 7.36 13.26 12.32
C GLU A 8 6.22 13.81 11.46
N THR A 9 6.54 14.81 10.64
CA THR A 9 5.65 15.25 9.56
C THR A 9 6.01 14.48 8.31
N GLN A 10 5.07 13.70 7.78
CA GLN A 10 5.27 12.97 6.53
C GLN A 10 4.77 13.81 5.34
N PRO A 11 5.60 13.98 4.28
CA PRO A 11 5.15 14.65 3.07
C PRO A 11 4.11 13.80 2.35
N SER A 12 3.15 14.46 1.69
CA SER A 12 2.24 13.77 0.77
C SER A 12 3.00 13.30 -0.46
N LEU A 13 2.83 12.02 -0.82
CA LEU A 13 3.43 11.41 -2.01
C LEU A 13 2.31 10.92 -2.94
N PRO A 14 2.48 11.00 -4.27
CA PRO A 14 1.61 10.28 -5.19
C PRO A 14 1.81 8.77 -5.01
N VAL A 15 0.70 8.04 -4.93
CA VAL A 15 0.69 6.62 -4.64
C VAL A 15 -0.21 5.89 -5.63
N LEU A 16 0.22 4.68 -6.03
CA LEU A 16 -0.62 3.69 -6.66
C LEU A 16 -0.99 2.66 -5.61
N TYR A 17 -2.28 2.44 -5.41
CA TYR A 17 -2.78 1.59 -4.33
C TYR A 17 -3.99 0.76 -4.74
N VAL A 18 -4.25 -0.28 -3.96
CA VAL A 18 -5.51 -1.00 -3.91
C VAL A 18 -6.09 -0.82 -2.50
N ARG A 19 -7.34 -0.36 -2.42
CA ARG A 19 -8.09 -0.30 -1.17
C ARG A 19 -9.14 -1.40 -1.16
N THR A 20 -9.13 -2.19 -0.09
CA THR A 20 -9.94 -3.39 0.02
C THR A 20 -10.36 -3.66 1.45
N ARG A 21 -11.22 -4.66 1.63
CA ARG A 21 -11.65 -5.16 2.93
C ARG A 21 -11.30 -6.63 3.09
N CYS A 22 -10.72 -7.01 4.23
CA CYS A 22 -10.45 -8.42 4.53
C CYS A 22 -10.32 -8.69 6.03
N PRO A 23 -10.60 -9.93 6.48
CA PRO A 23 -10.23 -10.34 7.83
C PRO A 23 -8.71 -10.41 7.99
N VAL A 24 -8.20 -10.15 9.19
CA VAL A 24 -6.76 -10.14 9.51
C VAL A 24 -6.07 -11.46 9.15
N GLN A 25 -6.79 -12.59 9.24
CA GLN A 25 -6.25 -13.91 8.91
C GLN A 25 -5.96 -14.06 7.41
N ALA A 26 -6.65 -13.30 6.55
CA ALA A 26 -6.43 -13.29 5.11
C ALA A 26 -5.47 -12.17 4.67
N LEU A 27 -5.06 -11.28 5.58
CA LEU A 27 -4.33 -10.05 5.25
C LEU A 27 -3.04 -10.32 4.47
N GLY A 28 -2.25 -11.32 4.86
CA GLY A 28 -1.01 -11.65 4.15
C GLY A 28 -1.24 -12.12 2.71
N GLN A 29 -2.27 -12.94 2.48
CA GLN A 29 -2.64 -13.40 1.14
C GLN A 29 -3.14 -12.23 0.28
N VAL A 30 -4.04 -11.42 0.83
CA VAL A 30 -4.61 -10.25 0.15
C VAL A 30 -3.50 -9.26 -0.21
N ALA A 31 -2.55 -9.02 0.70
CA ALA A 31 -1.41 -8.14 0.44
C ALA A 31 -0.51 -8.63 -0.70
N GLY A 32 -0.18 -9.91 -0.72
CA GLY A 32 0.60 -10.51 -1.81
C GLY A 32 -0.09 -10.33 -3.17
N GLU A 33 -1.40 -10.53 -3.21
CA GLU A 33 -2.20 -10.37 -4.42
C GLU A 33 -2.28 -8.89 -4.87
N CYS A 34 -2.51 -7.96 -3.95
CA CYS A 34 -2.50 -6.53 -4.23
C CYS A 34 -1.16 -6.06 -4.81
N TRP A 35 -0.04 -6.43 -4.18
CA TRP A 35 1.28 -6.04 -4.67
C TRP A 35 1.63 -6.68 -6.01
N ARG A 36 1.18 -7.91 -6.27
CA ARG A 36 1.33 -8.56 -7.57
C ARG A 36 0.57 -7.79 -8.67
N GLN A 37 -0.66 -7.37 -8.41
CA GLN A 37 -1.45 -6.59 -9.36
C GLN A 37 -0.83 -5.23 -9.65
N ILE A 38 -0.38 -4.52 -8.60
CA ILE A 38 0.30 -3.23 -8.74
C ILE A 38 1.60 -3.39 -9.54
N GLY A 39 2.42 -4.40 -9.21
CA GLY A 39 3.66 -4.67 -9.93
C GLY A 39 3.43 -4.97 -11.42
N ALA A 40 2.38 -5.75 -11.74
CA ALA A 40 2.01 -6.03 -13.12
C ALA A 40 1.64 -4.75 -13.88
N TYR A 41 0.82 -3.88 -13.27
CA TYR A 41 0.43 -2.62 -13.90
C TYR A 41 1.62 -1.67 -14.12
N LEU A 42 2.50 -1.54 -13.13
CA LEU A 42 3.72 -0.74 -13.29
C LEU A 42 4.64 -1.30 -14.38
N ALA A 43 4.75 -2.63 -14.49
CA ALA A 43 5.53 -3.27 -15.54
C ALA A 43 4.97 -3.01 -16.95
N GLU A 44 3.63 -3.03 -17.12
CA GLU A 44 2.98 -2.66 -18.39
C GLU A 44 3.33 -1.23 -18.83
N LEU A 45 3.50 -0.32 -17.87
CA LEU A 45 3.86 1.09 -18.10
C LEU A 45 5.38 1.33 -18.22
N GLY A 46 6.22 0.33 -17.98
CA GLY A 46 7.67 0.52 -17.85
C GLY A 46 8.05 1.43 -16.67
N ALA A 47 7.18 1.53 -15.67
CA ALA A 47 7.36 2.36 -14.48
C ALA A 47 7.91 1.54 -13.30
N ALA A 48 8.42 2.24 -12.28
CA ALA A 48 8.92 1.63 -11.05
C ALA A 48 8.45 2.44 -9.81
N PRO A 49 8.28 1.78 -8.65
CA PRO A 49 8.09 2.46 -7.37
C PRO A 49 9.26 3.40 -7.05
N THR A 50 8.98 4.49 -6.34
CA THR A 50 10.02 5.39 -5.82
C THR A 50 10.56 4.94 -4.46
N SER A 51 9.81 4.12 -3.73
CA SER A 51 10.23 3.50 -2.46
C SER A 51 9.49 2.19 -2.20
N GLY A 52 9.69 1.60 -1.01
CA GLY A 52 9.07 0.34 -0.61
C GLY A 52 7.54 0.40 -0.46
N PRO A 53 6.87 -0.76 -0.32
CA PRO A 53 5.43 -0.81 -0.15
C PRO A 53 5.01 -0.23 1.20
N TYR A 54 3.76 0.26 1.25
CA TYR A 54 3.10 0.65 2.50
C TYR A 54 1.76 -0.09 2.67
N MET A 55 1.26 -0.04 3.90
CA MET A 55 -0.08 -0.46 4.27
C MET A 55 -0.69 0.56 5.23
N ALA A 56 -1.89 1.05 4.93
CA ALA A 56 -2.64 1.99 5.76
C ALA A 56 -3.97 1.36 6.19
N TYR A 57 -4.22 1.34 7.50
CA TYR A 57 -5.44 0.82 8.09
C TYR A 57 -6.39 1.96 8.42
N TYR A 58 -7.63 1.88 7.95
CA TYR A 58 -8.67 2.90 8.16
C TYR A 58 -9.65 2.54 9.29
N ASN A 59 -9.55 1.32 9.82
CA ASN A 59 -10.31 0.88 10.98
C ASN A 59 -9.47 -0.10 11.84
N ALA A 60 -10.06 -0.57 12.93
CA ALA A 60 -9.47 -1.56 13.83
C ALA A 60 -10.30 -2.86 13.93
N ASP A 61 -11.26 -3.08 13.03
CA ASP A 61 -12.07 -4.30 13.00
C ASP A 61 -11.27 -5.44 12.37
N MET A 62 -10.69 -6.30 13.19
CA MET A 62 -9.84 -7.40 12.72
C MET A 62 -10.58 -8.45 11.89
N ASN A 63 -11.91 -8.50 11.91
CA ASN A 63 -12.68 -9.40 11.07
C ASN A 63 -13.04 -8.78 9.71
N ASP A 64 -12.88 -7.46 9.58
CA ASP A 64 -13.26 -6.70 8.39
C ASP A 64 -12.42 -5.42 8.26
N LEU A 65 -11.10 -5.60 8.14
CA LEU A 65 -10.14 -4.50 8.07
C LEU A 65 -10.34 -3.73 6.78
N ASP A 66 -10.52 -2.42 6.88
CA ASP A 66 -10.44 -1.49 5.75
C ASP A 66 -8.97 -1.08 5.58
N VAL A 67 -8.37 -1.56 4.50
CA VAL A 67 -6.93 -1.47 4.29
C VAL A 67 -6.59 -1.01 2.89
N GLU A 68 -5.66 -0.07 2.81
CA GLU A 68 -5.02 0.38 1.59
C GLU A 68 -3.60 -0.15 1.54
N MET A 69 -3.18 -0.69 0.40
CA MET A 69 -1.84 -1.21 0.19
C MET A 69 -1.31 -0.69 -1.14
N GLY A 70 -0.08 -0.18 -1.13
CA GLY A 70 0.41 0.52 -2.31
C GLY A 70 1.91 0.74 -2.33
N PHE A 71 2.32 1.47 -3.35
CA PHE A 71 3.68 1.94 -3.56
C PHE A 71 3.67 3.42 -3.92
N PRO A 72 4.59 4.21 -3.37
CA PRO A 72 4.86 5.55 -3.88
C PRO A 72 5.37 5.50 -5.32
N VAL A 73 4.88 6.40 -6.16
CA VAL A 73 5.24 6.50 -7.59
C VAL A 73 5.78 7.90 -7.89
N THR A 74 6.22 8.15 -9.12
CA THR A 74 6.81 9.45 -9.50
C THR A 74 5.76 10.53 -9.77
N GLY A 75 4.52 10.14 -10.03
CA GLY A 75 3.43 11.06 -10.37
C GLY A 75 2.16 10.32 -10.83
N PRO A 76 1.20 11.05 -11.42
CA PRO A 76 0.00 10.44 -11.98
C PRO A 76 0.33 9.37 -13.03
N LEU A 77 -0.36 8.24 -12.94
CA LEU A 77 -0.31 7.16 -13.91
C LEU A 77 -1.60 7.19 -14.75
N PRO A 78 -1.63 6.57 -15.93
CA PRO A 78 -2.87 6.40 -16.68
C PRO A 78 -3.97 5.72 -15.83
N ASP A 79 -5.23 5.98 -16.16
CA ASP A 79 -6.35 5.27 -15.55
C ASP A 79 -6.44 3.83 -16.12
N ARG A 80 -6.95 2.91 -15.31
CA ARG A 80 -7.28 1.54 -15.70
C ARG A 80 -8.77 1.26 -15.49
#